data_AF-A0A942GSL4-F1
#
_entry.id   AF-A0A942GSL4-F1
#
_cell.length_a   1.000
_cell.length_b   1.000
_cell.length_c   1.000
_cell.angle_alpha   90.00
_cell.angle_beta   90.00
_cell.angle_gamma   90.00
#
_symmetry.space_group_name_H-M   'P 1'
#
loop_
_entity.id
_entity.type
_entity.pdbx_description
1 polymer ?
#
loop_
_entity_poly.entity_id
_entity_poly.type
_entity_poly.pdbx_seq_one_letter_code
_entity_poly.pdbx_strand_id
1 'polypeptide(L)' 'MRKAAAVERPKRTPTISVFYNEQWIPLDSIPQDAQQHVKRQITEIWQTATRQQIKLMMERARVHN' A
#
# COMPACT_ATOMS: atom_id res chain seq x y z
N MET A 1 -8.15 36.04 28.24
CA MET A 1 -8.61 34.93 27.37
C MET A 1 -7.40 34.35 26.65
N ARG A 2 -7.01 33.09 26.90
CA ARG A 2 -5.87 32.45 26.20
C ARG A 2 -6.41 31.61 25.03
N LYS A 3 -6.00 31.93 23.80
CA LYS A 3 -6.27 31.13 22.60
C LYS A 3 -5.56 29.78 22.74
N ALA A 4 -6.28 28.68 22.62
CA ALA A 4 -5.69 27.35 22.50
C ALA A 4 -4.98 27.26 21.14
N ALA A 5 -3.67 26.98 21.15
CA ALA A 5 -2.93 26.68 19.95
C ALA A 5 -3.50 25.41 19.32
N ALA A 6 -3.79 25.46 18.01
CA ALA A 6 -4.16 24.29 17.25
C ALA A 6 -2.99 23.29 17.29
N VAL A 7 -3.19 22.14 17.94
CA VAL A 7 -2.24 21.03 17.92
C VAL A 7 -2.26 20.47 16.49
N GLU A 8 -1.28 20.85 15.67
CA GLU A 8 -1.05 20.21 14.37
C GLU A 8 -0.84 18.71 14.61
N ARG A 9 -1.81 17.89 14.22
CA ARG A 9 -1.67 16.44 14.28
C ARG A 9 -0.60 16.06 13.25
N PRO A 10 0.52 15.43 13.65
CA PRO A 10 1.51 15.00 12.67
C PRO A 10 0.84 14.09 11.66
N LYS A 11 1.01 14.38 10.37
CA LYS A 11 0.61 13.49 9.26
C LYS A 11 1.31 12.16 9.51
N ARG A 12 0.57 11.17 10.02
CA ARG A 12 1.10 9.81 10.19
C ARG A 12 1.35 9.26 8.79
N THR A 13 2.62 9.01 8.47
CA THR A 13 2.99 8.28 7.26
C THR A 13 2.34 6.91 7.34
N PRO A 14 1.63 6.45 6.29
CA PRO A 14 1.06 5.11 6.30
C PRO A 14 2.18 4.08 6.45
N THR A 15 2.08 3.24 7.49
CA THR A 15 3.05 2.17 7.76
C THR A 15 2.64 0.92 6.98
N ILE A 16 3.59 0.37 6.21
CA ILE A 16 3.40 -0.93 5.54
C ILE A 16 3.84 -2.01 6.53
N SER A 17 2.97 -2.99 6.78
CA SER A 17 3.28 -4.16 7.61
C SER A 17 3.25 -5.42 6.74
N VAL A 18 4.10 -6.38 7.08
CA VAL A 18 4.15 -7.70 6.45
C VAL A 18 3.76 -8.77 7.46
N PHE A 19 3.05 -9.78 6.99
CA PHE A 19 2.71 -10.94 7.82
C PHE A 19 3.83 -11.98 7.71
N TYR A 20 4.47 -12.27 8.83
CA TYR A 20 5.59 -13.19 8.91
C TYR A 20 5.58 -13.91 10.27
N ASN A 21 5.79 -15.22 10.28
CA ASN A 21 5.75 -16.07 11.49
C ASN A 21 4.53 -15.79 12.38
N GLU A 22 3.34 -15.80 11.78
CA GLU A 22 2.05 -15.60 12.47
C GLU A 22 1.87 -14.21 13.11
N GLN A 23 2.72 -13.23 12.77
CA GLN A 23 2.68 -11.89 13.32
C GLN A 23 2.73 -10.82 12.22
N TRP A 24 2.13 -9.67 12.50
CA TRP A 24 2.27 -8.48 11.67
C TRP A 24 3.47 -7.67 12.18
N ILE A 25 4.49 -7.56 11.35
CA ILE A 25 5.68 -6.77 11.65
C ILE A 25 5.78 -5.57 10.71
N PRO A 26 6.21 -4.39 11.18
CA PRO A 26 6.48 -3.24 10.31
C PRO A 26 7.54 -3.61 9.27
N LEU A 27 7.36 -3.17 8.02
CA LEU A 27 8.37 -3.38 6.98
C LEU A 27 9.71 -2.72 7.36
N ASP A 28 9.67 -1.62 8.11
CA ASP A 28 10.86 -0.90 8.53
C ASP A 28 11.68 -1.68 9.58
N SER A 29 11.12 -2.73 10.19
CA SER A 29 11.81 -3.56 11.19
C SER A 29 12.55 -4.77 10.59
N ILE A 30 12.48 -5.00 9.29
CA ILE A 30 13.22 -6.09 8.61
C ILE A 30 14.48 -5.55 7.89
N PRO A 31 15.48 -6.41 7.59
CA PRO A 31 16.69 -6.03 6.89
C PRO A 31 16.44 -5.30 5.56
N GLN A 32 17.29 -4.31 5.21
CA GLN A 32 17.05 -3.40 4.08
C GLN A 32 17.00 -4.12 2.72
N ASP A 33 17.79 -5.15 2.53
CA ASP A 33 17.78 -6.05 1.38
C ASP A 33 16.43 -6.78 1.26
N ALA A 34 15.93 -7.32 2.37
CA ALA A 34 14.60 -7.92 2.43
C ALA A 34 13.48 -6.89 2.18
N GLN A 35 13.62 -5.65 2.66
CA GLN A 35 12.66 -4.58 2.38
C GLN A 35 12.56 -4.29 0.87
N GLN A 36 13.69 -4.21 0.18
CA GLN A 36 13.70 -3.96 -1.27
C GLN A 36 13.02 -5.10 -2.03
N HIS A 37 13.30 -6.35 -1.64
CA HIS A 37 12.66 -7.52 -2.21
C HIS A 37 11.14 -7.49 -2.02
N VAL A 38 10.67 -7.25 -0.79
CA VAL A 38 9.25 -7.14 -0.48
C VAL A 38 8.59 -5.99 -1.24
N LYS A 39 9.21 -4.80 -1.28
CA LYS A 39 8.69 -3.64 -2.03
C LYS A 39 8.52 -3.96 -3.51
N ARG A 40 9.47 -4.68 -4.09
CA ARG A 40 9.40 -5.14 -5.49
C ARG A 40 8.23 -6.10 -5.69
N GLN A 41 8.08 -7.12 -4.85
CA GLN A 41 6.97 -8.08 -4.94
C GLN A 41 5.60 -7.40 -4.81
N ILE A 42 5.45 -6.50 -3.83
CA ILE A 42 4.23 -5.69 -3.67
C ILE A 42 3.94 -4.94 -4.96
N THR A 43 4.93 -4.24 -5.52
CA THR A 43 4.77 -3.46 -6.75
C THR A 43 4.31 -4.34 -7.92
N GLU A 44 4.92 -5.51 -8.12
CA GLU A 44 4.58 -6.44 -9.19
C GLU A 44 3.14 -6.97 -9.05
N ILE A 45 2.72 -7.32 -7.83
CA ILE A 45 1.34 -7.75 -7.54
C ILE A 45 0.35 -6.63 -7.85
N TRP A 46 0.61 -5.41 -7.37
CA TRP A 46 -0.27 -4.26 -7.60
C TRP A 46 -0.40 -3.92 -9.09
N GLN A 47 0.70 -3.94 -9.83
CA GLN A 47 0.67 -3.73 -11.28
C GLN A 47 -0.14 -4.81 -11.99
N THR A 48 0.02 -6.06 -11.58
CA THR A 48 -0.69 -7.20 -12.19
C THR A 48 -2.20 -7.11 -11.94
N ALA A 49 -2.60 -6.88 -10.68
CA ALA A 49 -4.00 -6.69 -10.30
C ALA A 49 -4.62 -5.50 -11.04
N THR A 50 -3.89 -4.39 -11.14
CA THR A 50 -4.36 -3.19 -11.87
C THR A 50 -4.59 -3.49 -13.36
N ARG A 51 -3.64 -4.16 -14.02
CA ARG A 51 -3.78 -4.54 -15.43
C ARG A 51 -4.97 -5.46 -15.66
N GLN A 52 -5.19 -6.43 -14.76
CA GLN A 52 -6.34 -7.32 -14.83
C GLN A 52 -7.66 -6.56 -14.65
N GLN A 53 -7.72 -5.64 -13.68
CA GLN A 53 -8.91 -4.82 -13.46
C GLN A 53 -9.24 -3.96 -14.68
N ILE A 54 -8.24 -3.31 -15.29
CA ILE A 54 -8.43 -2.53 -16.53
C ILE A 54 -8.96 -3.42 -17.65
N LYS A 55 -8.39 -4.60 -17.85
CA LYS A 55 -8.84 -5.56 -18.87
C LYS A 55 -10.32 -5.93 -18.66
N LEU A 56 -10.72 -6.27 -17.44
CA LEU A 56 -12.10 -6.61 -17.10
C LEU A 56 -13.06 -5.43 -17.36
N MET A 57 -12.63 -4.21 -17.05
CA MET A 57 -13.44 -3.01 -17.31
C MET A 57 -13.58 -2.73 -18.81
N MET A 58 -12.53 -2.94 -19.60
CA MET A 58 -12.58 -2.80 -21.07
C MET A 58 -13.45 -3.87 -21.74
N GLU A 59 -13.39 -5.11 -21.27
CA GLU A 59 -14.25 -6.19 -21.75
C GLU A 59 -15.72 -5.91 -21.45
N ARG A 60 -16.05 -5.41 -20.24
CA ARG A 60 -17.41 -4.97 -19.92
C ARG A 60 -17.91 -3.84 -20.82
N ALA A 61 -17.06 -2.85 -21.12
CA ALA A 61 -17.44 -1.75 -22.01
C ALA A 61 -17.75 -2.19 -23.44
N ARG A 62 -17.14 -3.28 -23.92
CA ARG A 62 -17.37 -3.84 -25.26
C ARG A 62 -18.68 -4.62 -25.40
N VAL A 63 -19.23 -5.15 -24.31
CA VAL A 63 -20.50 -5.92 -24.33
C VAL A 63 -21.72 -4.99 -24.32
N HIS A 64 -21.56 -3.74 -23.89
CA HIS A 64 -22.64 -2.76 -23.77
C HIS A 64 -22.69 -1.71 -24.91
N ASN A 65 -21.78 -1.78 -25.89
CA ASN A 65 -21.79 -1.01 -27.14
C ASN A 65 -22.10 -1.94 -28.31
#